data_AF-A0A4Q7KRS2-F1
#
_entry.id   AF-A0A4Q7KRS2-F1
#
_cell.length_a   1.000
_cell.length_b   1.000
_cell.length_c   1.000
_cell.angle_alpha   90.00
_cell.angle_beta   90.00
_cell.angle_gamma   90.00
#
_symmetry.space_group_name_H-M   'P 1'
#
loop_
_entity.id
_entity.type
_entity.pdbx_description
1 polymer ?
#
loop_
_entity_poly.entity_id
_entity_poly.type
_entity_poly.pdbx_seq_one_letter_code
_entity_poly.pdbx_strand_id
1 'polypeptide(L)'
;MKPFRAAMVAAFVGFVGLGGVGTAGAVQNPAPPPAPAPAEDKAPPPASANVRMVHQVPNTVGGLSFNFTTVGGRDVMLLSGETGLKSFDVSTPDKPVELDHVTNQELALPGDKPTADNFWENEDVEIDHKRKLVFMARERNALGVPPGPNRPTGVYILSFADPANLKVISWAPMGTGHTTSCVNDCRYLWTAGSDGGPVPPDIYQQTGKIFVTDIRDPAHPVTSDVYVDTNRNQGQPHMTHDVQVDAQGVAWVAGTGGTRGYWTDGLRWDPVQHRLRFATATHPVPFAGGASPKPDMPTAFSHNSFRPVGSTLHDGPIPSRQTPPGSLVLATEEAFSQTCQDKGRLVISSLRGSHDGDSWRATPEQPYYMDTVGIWSPHDQDGTGPIPKNACSAHYFDVKDRVVVQSYYMQGTRFIDVSDPRNPRQIAYWRPEGAQSFTPKWYKGFAFVADWTHGMQILQLTPGASTAMAAQEEVVLRLSPGQAKPVVAARDGDRPRVPVRPVVPDPVWGMACPMAGRPCEPGSLSCC
;
A
#
# COMPACT_ATOMS: atom_id res chain seq x y z
N MET A 1 45.90 -15.79 -37.08
CA MET A 1 46.01 -16.92 -38.04
C MET A 1 44.60 -17.27 -38.52
N LYS A 2 44.49 -17.56 -39.81
CA LYS A 2 43.28 -17.73 -40.64
C LYS A 2 42.60 -19.13 -40.45
N PRO A 3 41.43 -19.42 -41.06
CA PRO A 3 40.25 -19.97 -40.37
C PRO A 3 39.64 -21.22 -41.07
N PHE A 4 38.41 -21.61 -40.73
CA PHE A 4 37.49 -22.45 -41.53
C PHE A 4 36.13 -21.71 -41.69
N ARG A 5 35.80 -21.14 -42.87
CA ARG A 5 34.84 -21.57 -43.93
C ARG A 5 33.39 -21.79 -43.42
N ALA A 6 32.35 -20.96 -43.67
CA ALA A 6 31.68 -20.42 -44.89
C ALA A 6 31.10 -21.52 -45.83
N ALA A 7 29.87 -21.49 -46.39
CA ALA A 7 28.99 -20.39 -46.88
C ALA A 7 27.52 -20.93 -47.14
N MET A 8 26.44 -20.12 -47.00
CA MET A 8 25.58 -19.45 -48.04
C MET A 8 24.70 -20.35 -48.96
N VAL A 9 23.58 -19.97 -49.60
CA VAL A 9 22.45 -18.98 -49.51
C VAL A 9 21.52 -19.25 -50.74
N ALA A 10 20.20 -19.09 -50.57
CA ALA A 10 19.07 -18.69 -51.48
C ALA A 10 18.83 -19.20 -52.94
N ALA A 11 17.55 -19.60 -53.15
CA ALA A 11 16.52 -19.20 -54.15
C ALA A 11 16.76 -19.15 -55.68
N PHE A 12 15.80 -19.73 -56.44
CA PHE A 12 15.35 -19.23 -57.75
C PHE A 12 13.89 -19.63 -58.09
N VAL A 13 13.25 -18.79 -58.90
CA VAL A 13 11.82 -18.68 -59.25
C VAL A 13 11.51 -19.28 -60.65
N GLY A 14 10.38 -20.01 -60.76
CA GLY A 14 9.32 -19.99 -61.81
C GLY A 14 9.60 -20.29 -63.30
N PHE A 15 8.78 -21.16 -63.92
CA PHE A 15 7.83 -20.85 -65.04
C PHE A 15 7.03 -22.10 -65.55
N VAL A 16 5.69 -21.94 -65.68
CA VAL A 16 4.67 -22.37 -66.71
C VAL A 16 4.81 -23.75 -67.40
N GLY A 17 3.78 -24.59 -67.61
CA GLY A 17 2.32 -24.54 -67.46
C GLY A 17 1.64 -25.72 -68.20
N LEU A 18 0.30 -25.77 -68.12
CA LEU A 18 -0.70 -26.55 -68.91
C LEU A 18 -0.95 -28.04 -68.59
N GLY A 19 -2.20 -28.33 -68.21
CA GLY A 19 -2.81 -29.67 -68.28
C GLY A 19 -3.95 -29.92 -67.28
N GLY A 20 -5.15 -29.38 -67.52
CA GLY A 20 -6.41 -29.97 -67.01
C GLY A 20 -6.79 -31.19 -67.87
N VAL A 21 -7.73 -32.09 -67.56
CA VAL A 21 -8.80 -32.20 -66.55
C VAL A 21 -9.08 -33.71 -66.43
N GLY A 22 -9.38 -34.21 -65.24
CA GLY A 22 -9.88 -35.58 -65.04
C GLY A 22 -10.54 -35.73 -63.68
N THR A 23 -11.85 -35.50 -63.62
CA THR A 23 -12.69 -35.60 -62.43
C THR A 23 -13.02 -37.07 -62.10
N ALA A 24 -12.73 -37.50 -60.87
CA ALA A 24 -13.39 -38.65 -60.24
C ALA A 24 -13.78 -38.28 -58.81
N GLY A 25 -15.05 -38.54 -58.47
CA GLY A 25 -15.78 -37.99 -57.35
C GLY A 25 -15.37 -38.49 -55.96
N ALA A 26 -15.79 -37.68 -54.98
CA ALA A 26 -15.43 -37.70 -53.58
C ALA A 26 -16.03 -38.84 -52.75
N VAL A 27 -15.31 -39.23 -51.70
CA VAL A 27 -15.88 -39.76 -50.46
C VAL A 27 -15.32 -38.92 -49.32
N GLN A 28 -16.17 -38.08 -48.71
CA GLN A 28 -15.84 -37.27 -47.54
C GLN A 28 -15.97 -38.15 -46.28
N ASN A 29 -14.87 -38.34 -45.55
CA ASN A 29 -14.93 -38.82 -44.17
C ASN A 29 -15.36 -37.66 -43.26
N PRO A 30 -16.25 -37.88 -42.27
CA PRO A 30 -16.66 -36.83 -41.35
C PRO A 30 -15.48 -36.36 -40.49
N ALA A 31 -15.38 -35.04 -40.30
CA ALA A 31 -14.37 -34.43 -39.45
C ALA A 31 -14.52 -34.89 -37.98
N PRO A 32 -13.42 -35.08 -37.24
CA PRO A 32 -13.48 -35.38 -35.82
C PRO A 32 -14.15 -34.21 -35.06
N PRO A 33 -14.90 -34.49 -33.99
CA PRO A 33 -15.55 -33.45 -33.21
C PRO A 33 -14.51 -32.48 -32.64
N PRO A 34 -14.85 -31.18 -32.51
CA PRO A 34 -13.95 -30.19 -31.95
C PRO A 34 -13.53 -30.59 -30.53
N ALA A 35 -12.25 -30.44 -30.22
CA ALA A 35 -11.74 -30.62 -28.87
C ALA A 35 -12.53 -29.70 -27.89
N PRO A 36 -12.82 -30.15 -26.66
CA PRO A 36 -13.50 -29.30 -25.69
C PRO A 36 -12.66 -28.05 -25.45
N ALA A 37 -13.32 -26.88 -25.45
CA ALA A 37 -12.70 -25.63 -25.06
C ALA A 37 -12.10 -25.76 -23.64
N PRO A 38 -11.01 -25.04 -23.32
CA PRO A 38 -10.50 -24.99 -21.95
C PRO A 38 -11.65 -24.62 -21.02
N ALA A 39 -11.79 -25.33 -19.91
CA ALA A 39 -12.75 -24.96 -18.87
C ALA A 39 -12.41 -23.55 -18.39
N GLU A 40 -13.36 -22.62 -18.48
CA GLU A 40 -13.20 -21.31 -17.86
C GLU A 40 -13.15 -21.49 -16.34
N ASP A 41 -12.02 -21.15 -15.74
CA ASP A 41 -11.87 -21.09 -14.29
C ASP A 41 -12.89 -20.09 -13.72
N LYS A 42 -13.80 -20.57 -12.87
CA LYS A 42 -14.69 -19.68 -12.12
C LYS A 42 -13.84 -18.79 -11.23
N ALA A 43 -13.98 -17.47 -11.37
CA ALA A 43 -13.37 -16.52 -10.44
C ALA A 43 -13.78 -16.87 -8.99
N PRO A 44 -12.86 -16.76 -8.00
CA PRO A 44 -13.22 -17.03 -6.61
C PRO A 44 -14.35 -16.10 -6.16
N PRO A 45 -15.19 -16.50 -5.18
CA PRO A 45 -16.22 -15.63 -4.67
C PRO A 45 -15.60 -14.33 -4.13
N PRO A 46 -16.32 -13.20 -4.17
CA PRO A 46 -15.79 -11.88 -3.80
C PRO A 46 -15.44 -11.76 -2.32
N ALA A 47 -15.80 -12.74 -1.50
CA ALA A 47 -15.47 -12.80 -0.08
C ALA A 47 -15.47 -14.24 0.42
N SER A 48 -14.64 -14.52 1.42
CA SER A 48 -14.78 -15.73 2.25
C SER A 48 -16.03 -15.66 3.12
N ALA A 49 -16.53 -16.81 3.59
CA ALA A 49 -17.64 -16.87 4.56
C ALA A 49 -17.30 -16.25 5.94
N ASN A 50 -16.01 -15.99 6.20
CA ASN A 50 -15.50 -15.48 7.47
C ASN A 50 -15.53 -13.95 7.57
N VAL A 51 -16.00 -13.25 6.53
CA VAL A 51 -16.17 -11.79 6.54
C VAL A 51 -17.46 -11.41 5.81
N ARG A 52 -18.08 -10.31 6.25
CA ARG A 52 -19.23 -9.72 5.58
C ARG A 52 -19.09 -8.20 5.55
N MET A 53 -19.62 -7.58 4.49
CA MET A 53 -19.82 -6.14 4.46
C MET A 53 -21.02 -5.77 5.34
N VAL A 54 -20.81 -4.79 6.21
CA VAL A 54 -21.84 -4.17 7.05
C VAL A 54 -22.47 -3.01 6.31
N HIS A 55 -21.63 -2.15 5.73
CA HIS A 55 -22.06 -0.95 5.03
C HIS A 55 -21.01 -0.52 4.00
N GLN A 56 -21.47 0.21 2.98
CA GLN A 56 -20.62 0.93 2.04
C GLN A 56 -20.98 2.41 2.18
N VAL A 57 -20.01 3.23 2.56
CA VAL A 57 -20.25 4.65 2.88
C VAL A 57 -20.41 5.43 1.57
N PRO A 58 -21.52 6.14 1.35
CA PRO A 58 -21.71 6.92 0.13
C PRO A 58 -20.69 8.07 0.03
N ASN A 59 -20.45 8.57 -1.19
CA ASN A 59 -19.59 9.72 -1.47
C ASN A 59 -18.12 9.59 -1.04
N THR A 60 -17.59 8.36 -1.00
CA THR A 60 -16.21 8.06 -0.57
C THR A 60 -15.35 7.40 -1.65
N VAL A 61 -15.85 7.25 -2.88
CA VAL A 61 -15.06 6.80 -4.04
C VAL A 61 -13.86 7.74 -4.23
N GLY A 62 -12.69 7.19 -4.55
CA GLY A 62 -11.44 7.95 -4.58
C GLY A 62 -10.76 8.11 -3.22
N GLY A 63 -11.30 7.51 -2.15
CA GLY A 63 -10.68 7.50 -0.82
C GLY A 63 -9.37 6.71 -0.80
N LEU A 64 -8.34 7.26 -0.16
CA LEU A 64 -6.98 6.69 -0.13
C LEU A 64 -6.56 6.31 1.29
N SER A 65 -6.74 7.22 2.24
CA SER A 65 -6.32 7.05 3.63
C SER A 65 -7.31 7.73 4.58
N PHE A 66 -7.36 7.25 5.82
CA PHE A 66 -8.27 7.79 6.83
C PHE A 66 -7.73 7.54 8.24
N ASN A 67 -8.31 8.26 9.20
CA ASN A 67 -8.05 8.03 10.62
C ASN A 67 -9.31 8.31 11.44
N PHE A 68 -9.33 7.81 12.69
CA PHE A 68 -10.49 7.92 13.58
C PHE A 68 -10.17 8.73 14.82
N THR A 69 -11.16 9.44 15.32
CA THR A 69 -11.05 10.19 16.56
C THR A 69 -12.41 10.29 17.23
N THR A 70 -12.44 10.89 18.43
CA THR A 70 -13.69 11.20 19.11
C THR A 70 -13.76 12.70 19.39
N VAL A 71 -14.86 13.34 18.99
CA VAL A 71 -15.12 14.76 19.23
C VAL A 71 -16.52 14.92 19.83
N GLY A 72 -16.60 15.50 21.03
CA GLY A 72 -17.89 15.72 21.69
C GLY A 72 -18.70 14.43 21.94
N GLY A 73 -18.02 13.28 22.10
CA GLY A 73 -18.65 11.97 22.28
C GLY A 73 -19.11 11.28 20.99
N ARG A 74 -18.91 11.90 19.82
CA ARG A 74 -19.13 11.27 18.51
C ARG A 74 -17.83 10.67 18.01
N ASP A 75 -17.92 9.49 17.41
CA ASP A 75 -16.81 8.91 16.66
C ASP A 75 -16.76 9.55 15.28
N VAL A 76 -15.60 10.08 14.92
CA VAL A 76 -15.38 10.80 13.68
C VAL A 76 -14.32 10.07 12.86
N MET A 77 -14.62 9.85 11.59
CA MET A 77 -13.65 9.41 10.59
C MET A 77 -13.26 10.61 9.73
N LEU A 78 -11.97 10.82 9.53
CA LEU A 78 -11.41 11.79 8.60
C LEU A 78 -10.82 11.03 7.42
N LEU A 79 -11.42 11.18 6.24
CA LEU A 79 -11.07 10.47 5.01
C LEU A 79 -10.42 11.44 4.02
N SER A 80 -9.17 11.14 3.68
CA SER A 80 -8.42 11.81 2.62
C SER A 80 -8.52 11.00 1.33
N GLY A 81 -8.65 11.68 0.20
CA GLY A 81 -8.65 11.06 -1.11
C GLY A 81 -8.60 12.08 -2.24
N GLU A 82 -8.90 11.64 -3.45
CA GLU A 82 -8.86 12.47 -4.67
C GLU A 82 -9.70 13.75 -4.59
N THR A 83 -10.75 13.73 -3.76
CA THR A 83 -11.69 14.84 -3.60
C THR A 83 -11.29 15.86 -2.54
N GLY A 84 -10.20 15.63 -1.81
CA GLY A 84 -9.76 16.45 -0.67
C GLY A 84 -9.97 15.72 0.65
N LEU A 85 -10.47 16.42 1.67
CA LEU A 85 -10.69 15.87 3.01
C LEU A 85 -12.16 15.90 3.39
N LYS A 86 -12.69 14.75 3.80
CA LYS A 86 -14.05 14.61 4.29
C LYS A 86 -14.09 14.12 5.72
N SER A 87 -15.05 14.59 6.49
CA SER A 87 -15.34 14.09 7.83
C SER A 87 -16.68 13.36 7.86
N PHE A 88 -16.76 12.31 8.67
CA PHE A 88 -17.97 11.51 8.84
C PHE A 88 -18.19 11.22 10.32
N ASP A 89 -19.44 11.26 10.78
CA ASP A 89 -19.85 10.60 12.02
C ASP A 89 -19.98 9.10 11.74
N VAL A 90 -19.19 8.30 12.46
CA VAL A 90 -19.15 6.83 12.36
C VAL A 90 -19.54 6.17 13.69
N SER A 91 -20.19 6.90 14.60
CA SER A 91 -20.63 6.39 15.90
C SER A 91 -21.56 5.19 15.78
N THR A 92 -22.27 5.10 14.65
CA THR A 92 -23.11 3.96 14.26
C THR A 92 -22.57 3.38 12.95
N PRO A 93 -21.74 2.31 13.00
CA PRO A 93 -21.01 1.81 11.83
C PRO A 93 -21.87 1.38 10.63
N ASP A 94 -23.14 1.04 10.83
CA ASP A 94 -24.08 0.72 9.74
C ASP A 94 -24.81 1.95 9.15
N LYS A 95 -24.61 3.14 9.75
CA LYS A 95 -25.20 4.42 9.29
C LYS A 95 -24.23 5.60 9.43
N PRO A 96 -23.09 5.61 8.73
CA PRO A 96 -22.22 6.78 8.72
C PRO A 96 -22.90 8.00 8.09
N VAL A 97 -22.56 9.19 8.58
CA VAL A 97 -23.10 10.47 8.10
C VAL A 97 -21.97 11.41 7.76
N GLU A 98 -21.90 11.89 6.51
CA GLU A 98 -20.96 12.93 6.09
C GLU A 98 -21.26 14.22 6.87
N LEU A 99 -20.22 14.82 7.44
CA LEU A 99 -20.32 16.03 8.28
C LEU A 99 -19.84 17.26 7.54
N ASP A 100 -18.71 17.18 6.85
CA ASP A 100 -18.11 18.29 6.11
C ASP A 100 -17.10 17.79 5.05
N HIS A 101 -16.74 18.68 4.11
CA HIS A 101 -15.83 18.40 3.00
C HIS A 101 -14.99 19.64 2.66
N VAL A 102 -13.68 19.58 2.92
CA VAL A 102 -12.69 20.54 2.37
C VAL A 102 -12.32 20.10 0.96
N THR A 103 -12.70 20.92 -0.01
CA THR A 103 -12.55 20.62 -1.43
C THR A 103 -11.14 20.91 -1.95
N ASN A 104 -10.81 20.32 -3.10
CA ASN A 104 -9.58 20.65 -3.84
C ASN A 104 -9.46 22.13 -4.18
N GLN A 105 -10.59 22.84 -4.34
CA GLN A 105 -10.62 24.27 -4.61
C GLN A 105 -10.14 25.08 -3.39
N GLU A 106 -10.46 24.63 -2.19
CA GLU A 106 -10.03 25.26 -0.94
C GLU A 106 -8.58 24.93 -0.58
N LEU A 107 -8.09 23.76 -0.98
CA LEU A 107 -6.69 23.36 -0.81
C LEU A 107 -5.76 24.02 -1.85
N ALA A 108 -6.30 24.53 -2.96
CA ALA A 108 -5.51 25.06 -4.06
C ALA A 108 -4.58 26.22 -3.65
N LEU A 109 -3.31 26.12 -4.05
CA LEU A 109 -2.29 27.15 -3.96
C LEU A 109 -2.20 27.93 -5.28
N PRO A 110 -1.59 29.13 -5.29
CA PRO A 110 -1.40 29.90 -6.51
C PRO A 110 -0.69 29.09 -7.61
N GLY A 111 -1.34 28.97 -8.77
CA GLY A 111 -0.85 28.21 -9.94
C GLY A 111 -1.48 26.83 -10.12
N ASP A 112 -2.23 26.35 -9.12
CA ASP A 112 -2.94 25.07 -9.19
C ASP A 112 -4.10 25.11 -10.18
N LYS A 113 -4.47 23.92 -10.65
CA LYS A 113 -5.62 23.64 -11.52
C LYS A 113 -6.49 22.56 -10.86
N PRO A 114 -7.15 22.86 -9.74
CA PRO A 114 -7.95 21.88 -9.01
C PRO A 114 -9.11 21.38 -9.88
N THR A 115 -9.34 20.07 -9.87
CA THR A 115 -10.56 19.42 -10.36
C THR A 115 -11.26 18.74 -9.17
N ALA A 116 -12.39 18.09 -9.41
CA ALA A 116 -13.13 17.42 -8.36
C ALA A 116 -12.37 16.21 -7.75
N ASP A 117 -11.35 15.69 -8.44
CA ASP A 117 -10.76 14.37 -8.19
C ASP A 117 -9.24 14.30 -8.47
N ASN A 118 -8.49 15.38 -8.22
CA ASN A 118 -7.04 15.42 -8.51
C ASN A 118 -6.14 15.79 -7.32
N PHE A 119 -6.58 15.53 -6.08
CA PHE A 119 -5.68 15.57 -4.93
C PHE A 119 -4.92 14.24 -4.79
N TRP A 120 -3.58 14.27 -4.84
CA TRP A 120 -2.74 13.07 -5.00
C TRP A 120 -1.29 13.33 -4.51
N GLU A 121 -0.67 12.62 -3.58
CA GLU A 121 -1.13 11.55 -2.67
C GLU A 121 -1.02 12.00 -1.20
N ASN A 122 -1.73 11.30 -0.33
CA ASN A 122 -1.68 11.43 1.13
C ASN A 122 -2.01 10.05 1.71
N GLU A 123 -1.10 9.08 1.55
CA GLU A 123 -1.38 7.66 1.80
C GLU A 123 -1.51 7.28 3.29
N ASP A 124 -1.05 8.14 4.19
CA ASP A 124 -1.37 8.07 5.61
C ASP A 124 -1.78 9.44 6.13
N VAL A 125 -3.05 9.56 6.51
CA VAL A 125 -3.57 10.77 7.15
C VAL A 125 -3.40 10.66 8.66
N GLU A 126 -2.52 11.52 9.18
CA GLU A 126 -2.20 11.59 10.59
C GLU A 126 -3.03 12.66 11.31
N ILE A 127 -3.31 12.41 12.58
CA ILE A 127 -4.11 13.32 13.41
C ILE A 127 -3.51 13.58 14.79
N ASP A 128 -3.54 14.84 15.20
CA ASP A 128 -3.36 15.22 16.59
C ASP A 128 -4.71 15.15 17.31
N HIS A 129 -4.92 14.03 18.02
CA HIS A 129 -6.14 13.83 18.82
C HIS A 129 -6.34 14.88 19.91
N LYS A 130 -5.28 15.50 20.45
CA LYS A 130 -5.40 16.47 21.56
C LYS A 130 -5.82 17.83 21.03
N ARG A 131 -5.08 18.37 20.07
CA ARG A 131 -5.29 19.69 19.46
C ARG A 131 -6.35 19.68 18.36
N LYS A 132 -6.85 18.49 17.98
CA LYS A 132 -7.87 18.29 16.94
C LYS A 132 -7.39 18.81 15.58
N LEU A 133 -6.17 18.40 15.21
CA LEU A 133 -5.53 18.79 13.94
C LEU A 133 -5.34 17.58 13.04
N VAL A 134 -5.60 17.74 11.76
CA VAL A 134 -5.34 16.73 10.74
C VAL A 134 -4.31 17.25 9.75
N PHE A 135 -3.42 16.36 9.32
CA PHE A 135 -2.29 16.69 8.46
C PHE A 135 -2.47 15.99 7.13
N MET A 136 -2.49 16.76 6.05
CA MET A 136 -2.59 16.22 4.69
C MET A 136 -1.30 16.51 3.94
N ALA A 137 -0.51 15.48 3.71
CA ALA A 137 0.61 15.56 2.79
C ALA A 137 0.09 15.85 1.38
N ARG A 138 0.84 16.66 0.63
CA ARG A 138 0.56 17.00 -0.75
C ARG A 138 1.77 16.68 -1.59
N GLU A 139 1.57 15.77 -2.52
CA GLU A 139 2.62 15.33 -3.42
C GLU A 139 2.69 16.19 -4.68
N ARG A 140 3.70 15.93 -5.51
CA ARG A 140 4.03 16.74 -6.70
C ARG A 140 2.95 16.70 -7.77
N ASN A 141 2.18 15.62 -7.81
CA ASN A 141 1.17 15.39 -8.83
C ASN A 141 -0.21 15.95 -8.43
N ALA A 142 -0.36 16.41 -7.19
CA ALA A 142 -1.60 17.01 -6.71
C ALA A 142 -1.97 18.28 -7.49
N LEU A 143 -3.28 18.45 -7.70
CA LEU A 143 -3.94 19.67 -8.13
C LEU A 143 -3.47 20.19 -9.51
N GLY A 144 -3.08 19.27 -10.40
CA GLY A 144 -3.02 19.50 -11.85
C GLY A 144 -1.88 20.41 -12.32
N VAL A 145 -0.83 20.58 -11.50
CA VAL A 145 0.37 21.35 -11.90
C VAL A 145 1.23 20.51 -12.86
N PRO A 146 1.56 20.99 -14.08
CA PRO A 146 2.40 20.26 -15.02
C PRO A 146 3.81 19.93 -14.46
N PRO A 147 4.49 18.90 -14.98
CA PRO A 147 5.86 18.56 -14.58
C PRO A 147 6.81 19.76 -14.64
N GLY A 148 7.55 20.00 -13.56
CA GLY A 148 8.49 21.12 -13.46
C GLY A 148 8.86 21.48 -12.02
N PRO A 149 9.78 22.44 -11.85
CA PRO A 149 10.30 22.83 -10.53
C PRO A 149 9.28 23.56 -9.64
N ASN A 150 8.17 24.02 -10.21
CA ASN A 150 7.16 24.82 -9.51
C ASN A 150 5.99 23.97 -8.98
N ARG A 151 6.18 22.67 -8.74
CA ARG A 151 5.17 21.79 -8.16
C ARG A 151 5.21 21.89 -6.64
N PRO A 152 4.20 22.51 -5.99
CA PRO A 152 4.21 22.66 -4.54
C PRO A 152 4.10 21.29 -3.87
N THR A 153 5.01 21.03 -2.92
CA THR A 153 4.97 19.88 -2.02
C THR A 153 5.05 20.36 -0.58
N GLY A 154 4.43 19.61 0.33
CA GLY A 154 4.27 20.05 1.70
C GLY A 154 3.12 19.38 2.42
N VAL A 155 2.72 19.97 3.53
CA VAL A 155 1.63 19.47 4.38
C VAL A 155 0.65 20.60 4.67
N TYR A 156 -0.63 20.36 4.42
CA TYR A 156 -1.71 21.18 4.95
C TYR A 156 -1.96 20.82 6.40
N ILE A 157 -2.12 21.83 7.25
CA ILE A 157 -2.55 21.68 8.64
C ILE A 157 -3.98 22.18 8.71
N LEU A 158 -4.92 21.31 9.10
CA LEU A 158 -6.33 21.65 9.23
C LEU A 158 -6.82 21.38 10.64
N SER A 159 -7.80 22.16 11.10
CA SER A 159 -8.56 21.90 12.32
C SER A 159 -9.77 21.02 12.02
N PHE A 160 -9.99 20.02 12.87
CA PHE A 160 -11.25 19.28 12.98
C PHE A 160 -11.91 19.47 14.36
N ALA A 161 -11.56 20.53 15.10
CA ALA A 161 -12.14 20.82 16.41
C ALA A 161 -13.68 20.84 16.38
N ASP A 162 -14.26 21.31 15.27
CA ASP A 162 -15.63 21.02 14.87
C ASP A 162 -15.58 20.14 13.60
N PRO A 163 -15.93 18.84 13.68
CA PRO A 163 -15.87 17.96 12.52
C PRO A 163 -16.94 18.27 11.46
N ALA A 164 -17.92 19.14 11.74
CA ALA A 164 -18.88 19.65 10.76
C ALA A 164 -18.46 21.02 10.16
N ASN A 165 -17.25 21.49 10.47
CA ASN A 165 -16.68 22.75 9.99
C ASN A 165 -15.14 22.68 10.04
N LEU A 166 -14.58 21.88 9.15
CA LEU A 166 -13.16 21.71 8.93
C LEU A 166 -12.54 23.02 8.44
N LYS A 167 -11.33 23.34 8.93
CA LYS A 167 -10.67 24.61 8.59
C LYS A 167 -9.21 24.40 8.24
N VAL A 168 -8.82 24.81 7.04
CA VAL A 168 -7.39 24.96 6.71
C VAL A 168 -6.80 26.06 7.60
N ILE A 169 -5.80 25.70 8.40
CA ILE A 169 -5.08 26.64 9.27
C ILE A 169 -3.90 27.23 8.51
N SER A 170 -3.07 26.37 7.94
CA SER A 170 -1.83 26.79 7.28
C SER A 170 -1.34 25.73 6.29
N TRP A 171 -0.33 26.12 5.52
CA TRP A 171 0.43 25.27 4.62
C TRP A 171 1.92 25.32 4.98
N ALA A 172 2.55 24.15 5.12
CA ALA A 172 3.98 24.01 5.37
C ALA A 172 4.68 23.49 4.11
N PRO A 173 5.38 24.34 3.33
CA PRO A 173 6.12 23.89 2.16
C PRO A 173 7.37 23.08 2.57
N MET A 174 7.67 22.04 1.79
CA MET A 174 8.92 21.29 1.91
C MET A 174 9.25 20.57 0.61
N GLY A 175 10.39 19.88 0.55
CA GLY A 175 10.85 19.20 -0.67
C GLY A 175 10.18 17.85 -0.94
N THR A 176 9.20 17.40 -0.13
CA THR A 176 8.40 16.18 -0.33
C THR A 176 6.99 16.38 0.22
N GLY A 177 6.11 15.38 0.10
CA GLY A 177 4.75 15.44 0.63
C GLY A 177 3.90 14.23 0.29
N HIS A 178 4.39 13.01 0.57
CA HIS A 178 3.69 11.78 0.22
C HIS A 178 2.92 11.17 1.41
N THR A 179 3.60 11.01 2.55
CA THR A 179 3.02 10.62 3.85
C THR A 179 3.52 11.54 4.94
N THR A 180 2.77 11.68 6.04
CA THR A 180 3.19 12.49 7.18
C THR A 180 2.72 11.88 8.48
N SER A 181 3.59 11.86 9.49
CA SER A 181 3.30 11.21 10.76
C SER A 181 3.77 12.05 11.94
N CYS A 182 3.06 11.94 13.06
CA CYS A 182 3.34 12.71 14.26
C CYS A 182 4.51 12.10 15.02
N VAL A 183 5.46 12.94 15.46
CA VAL A 183 6.47 12.54 16.44
C VAL A 183 6.46 13.49 17.64
N ASN A 184 6.92 12.99 18.79
CA ASN A 184 7.05 13.76 20.03
C ASN A 184 5.74 14.41 20.49
N ASP A 185 4.67 13.62 20.62
CA ASP A 185 3.34 14.09 21.00
C ASP A 185 2.78 15.12 20.01
N CYS A 186 2.92 14.82 18.71
CA CYS A 186 2.57 15.69 17.59
C CYS A 186 3.20 17.10 17.64
N ARG A 187 4.31 17.32 18.37
CA ARG A 187 5.02 18.61 18.31
C ARG A 187 5.73 18.82 16.98
N TYR A 188 6.08 17.73 16.31
CA TYR A 188 6.71 17.75 15.00
C TYR A 188 6.05 16.73 14.08
N LEU A 189 6.12 17.00 12.78
CA LEU A 189 5.77 16.05 11.72
C LEU A 189 7.03 15.51 11.08
N TRP A 190 7.05 14.22 10.81
CA TRP A 190 8.00 13.57 9.93
C TRP A 190 7.29 13.25 8.63
N THR A 191 7.69 13.91 7.55
CA THR A 191 7.07 13.76 6.23
C THR A 191 8.03 13.05 5.29
N ALA A 192 7.56 11.97 4.67
CA ALA A 192 8.33 11.10 3.80
C ALA A 192 7.85 11.21 2.34
N GLY A 193 8.51 10.45 1.48
CA GLY A 193 8.33 10.45 0.03
C GLY A 193 9.60 10.83 -0.73
N SER A 194 9.44 10.85 -2.05
CA SER A 194 10.45 11.33 -2.99
C SER A 194 10.81 12.79 -2.73
N ASP A 195 12.11 13.12 -2.73
CA ASP A 195 12.58 14.50 -2.59
C ASP A 195 12.77 15.22 -3.94
N GLY A 196 12.34 14.60 -5.05
CA GLY A 196 12.28 15.23 -6.37
C GLY A 196 13.60 15.20 -7.13
N GLY A 197 14.56 14.37 -6.67
CA GLY A 197 15.76 14.05 -7.43
C GLY A 197 15.46 13.36 -8.77
N PRO A 198 16.49 13.16 -9.62
CA PRO A 198 16.32 12.48 -10.91
C PRO A 198 15.65 11.11 -10.75
N VAL A 199 14.76 10.75 -11.68
CA VAL A 199 14.09 9.44 -11.68
C VAL A 199 15.08 8.39 -12.22
N PRO A 200 15.51 7.41 -11.42
CA PRO A 200 16.32 6.30 -11.92
C PRO A 200 15.47 5.30 -12.72
N PRO A 201 16.10 4.43 -13.55
CA PRO A 201 15.38 3.34 -14.23
C PRO A 201 14.68 2.37 -13.28
N ASP A 202 15.28 2.13 -12.12
CA ASP A 202 14.68 1.36 -11.03
C ASP A 202 14.08 2.34 -10.02
N ILE A 203 12.75 2.54 -10.09
CA ILE A 203 12.01 3.51 -9.27
C ILE A 203 12.24 3.34 -7.76
N TYR A 204 12.56 2.13 -7.28
CA TYR A 204 12.86 1.90 -5.86
C TYR A 204 14.20 2.52 -5.43
N GLN A 205 15.04 2.96 -6.38
CA GLN A 205 16.30 3.66 -6.12
C GLN A 205 16.15 5.19 -6.12
N GLN A 206 14.93 5.69 -6.28
CA GLN A 206 14.66 7.12 -6.21
C GLN A 206 15.10 7.69 -4.87
N THR A 207 15.56 8.95 -4.86
CA THR A 207 16.00 9.61 -3.64
C THR A 207 14.84 10.09 -2.79
N GLY A 208 15.00 10.00 -1.47
CA GLY A 208 14.06 10.52 -0.50
C GLY A 208 14.67 10.58 0.89
N LYS A 209 14.02 11.32 1.77
CA LYS A 209 14.45 11.60 3.13
C LYS A 209 13.27 12.06 3.96
N ILE A 210 13.40 11.99 5.27
CA ILE A 210 12.41 12.55 6.18
C ILE A 210 12.64 14.05 6.36
N PHE A 211 11.62 14.83 6.03
CA PHE A 211 11.54 16.26 6.36
C PHE A 211 10.87 16.42 7.72
N VAL A 212 11.42 17.33 8.54
CA VAL A 212 10.93 17.58 9.89
C VAL A 212 10.27 18.94 9.94
N THR A 213 8.99 19.00 10.28
CA THR A 213 8.25 20.26 10.43
C THR A 213 7.86 20.46 11.89
N ASP A 214 8.30 21.56 12.50
CA ASP A 214 7.83 21.99 13.81
C ASP A 214 6.42 22.58 13.68
N ILE A 215 5.49 21.97 14.40
CA ILE A 215 4.07 22.35 14.39
C ILE A 215 3.58 22.71 15.78
N ARG A 216 4.47 23.09 16.71
CA ARG A 216 4.07 23.58 18.04
C ARG A 216 3.17 24.81 17.94
N ASP A 217 3.44 25.68 16.97
CA ASP A 217 2.50 26.68 16.47
C ASP A 217 1.94 26.22 15.11
N PRO A 218 0.74 25.62 15.06
CA PRO A 218 0.16 25.12 13.82
C PRO A 218 -0.25 26.23 12.84
N ALA A 219 -0.27 27.50 13.24
CA ALA A 219 -0.52 28.62 12.33
C ALA A 219 0.74 29.09 11.59
N HIS A 220 1.92 28.82 12.16
CA HIS A 220 3.22 29.21 11.60
C HIS A 220 4.21 28.05 11.66
N PRO A 221 3.93 26.94 10.95
CA PRO A 221 4.81 25.78 10.95
C PRO A 221 6.17 26.10 10.34
N VAL A 222 7.24 25.47 10.86
CA VAL A 222 8.62 25.68 10.38
C VAL A 222 9.24 24.35 9.99
N THR A 223 9.51 24.18 8.69
CA THR A 223 10.25 23.02 8.18
C THR A 223 11.76 23.22 8.37
N SER A 224 12.42 22.23 8.97
CA SER A 224 13.86 22.22 9.17
C SER A 224 14.63 21.97 7.87
N ASP A 225 15.85 22.50 7.80
CA ASP A 225 16.87 22.19 6.80
C ASP A 225 17.67 20.90 7.12
N VAL A 226 17.45 20.31 8.30
CA VAL A 226 18.03 19.04 8.72
C VAL A 226 17.10 17.90 8.35
N TYR A 227 17.63 16.95 7.57
CA TYR A 227 16.91 15.77 7.12
C TYR A 227 17.24 14.53 7.95
N VAL A 228 16.28 13.63 8.06
CA VAL A 228 16.40 12.38 8.81
C VAL A 228 16.37 11.16 7.88
N ASP A 229 16.96 10.05 8.35
CA ASP A 229 17.06 8.75 7.69
C ASP A 229 17.69 8.82 6.28
N THR A 230 18.79 9.55 6.19
CA THR A 230 19.60 9.61 4.97
C THR A 230 20.42 8.33 4.83
N ASN A 231 20.77 7.97 3.58
CA ASN A 231 21.64 6.82 3.27
C ASN A 231 21.10 5.47 3.77
N ARG A 232 19.77 5.31 3.71
CA ARG A 232 19.06 4.20 4.37
C ARG A 232 19.22 2.83 3.71
N ASN A 233 19.48 2.80 2.40
CA ASN A 233 19.58 1.55 1.67
C ASN A 233 21.04 1.14 1.51
N GLN A 234 21.58 0.45 2.51
CA GLN A 234 22.98 0.00 2.51
C GLN A 234 23.93 1.19 2.19
N GLY A 235 23.72 2.33 2.84
CA GLY A 235 24.53 3.54 2.63
C GLY A 235 24.11 4.43 1.45
N GLN A 236 23.07 4.05 0.68
CA GLN A 236 22.56 4.83 -0.45
C GLN A 236 21.31 5.68 -0.08
N PRO A 237 21.15 6.90 -0.64
CA PRO A 237 20.15 7.89 -0.23
C PRO A 237 18.76 7.62 -0.83
N HIS A 238 18.30 6.37 -0.82
CA HIS A 238 17.03 5.98 -1.42
C HIS A 238 15.82 6.33 -0.55
N MET A 239 14.65 6.31 -1.19
CA MET A 239 13.38 6.82 -0.71
C MET A 239 12.96 6.31 0.66
N THR A 240 12.54 7.24 1.51
CA THR A 240 11.72 7.00 2.69
C THR A 240 10.25 7.04 2.28
N HIS A 241 9.43 6.16 2.83
CA HIS A 241 8.04 5.99 2.42
C HIS A 241 7.03 6.43 3.47
N ASP A 242 7.08 5.85 4.66
CA ASP A 242 6.12 6.12 5.73
C ASP A 242 6.75 5.97 7.13
N VAL A 243 6.09 6.50 8.16
CA VAL A 243 6.57 6.47 9.54
C VAL A 243 5.48 6.00 10.50
N GLN A 244 5.76 4.95 11.29
CA GLN A 244 4.88 4.54 12.39
C GLN A 244 5.57 4.73 13.74
N VAL A 245 4.90 5.38 14.69
CA VAL A 245 5.40 5.53 16.06
C VAL A 245 4.83 4.43 16.95
N ASP A 246 5.70 3.61 17.53
CA ASP A 246 5.27 2.53 18.41
C ASP A 246 4.89 3.02 19.82
N ALA A 247 4.32 2.13 20.64
CA ALA A 247 3.87 2.46 22.00
C ALA A 247 5.00 2.85 22.98
N GLN A 248 6.27 2.69 22.59
CA GLN A 248 7.43 3.18 23.35
C GLN A 248 7.89 4.56 22.87
N GLY A 249 7.36 5.07 21.77
CA GLY A 249 7.75 6.33 21.15
C GLY A 249 8.92 6.19 20.17
N VAL A 250 9.22 4.99 19.68
CA VAL A 250 10.19 4.80 18.58
C VAL A 250 9.48 5.08 17.27
N ALA A 251 10.04 5.97 16.45
CA ALA A 251 9.59 6.23 15.09
C ALA A 251 10.24 5.24 14.12
N TRP A 252 9.43 4.39 13.49
CA TRP A 252 9.84 3.38 12.51
C TRP A 252 9.66 3.92 11.11
N VAL A 253 10.76 4.23 10.44
CA VAL A 253 10.77 4.76 9.08
C VAL A 253 10.85 3.59 8.10
N ALA A 254 9.80 3.40 7.30
CA ALA A 254 9.73 2.45 6.19
C ALA A 254 10.21 3.10 4.88
N GLY A 255 10.67 2.30 3.93
CA GLY A 255 11.12 2.74 2.60
C GLY A 255 12.11 1.76 1.97
N THR A 256 12.87 2.22 0.97
CA THR A 256 13.88 1.39 0.32
C THR A 256 14.99 1.03 1.30
N GLY A 257 15.33 -0.25 1.40
CA GLY A 257 16.29 -0.76 2.39
C GLY A 257 15.65 -1.16 3.71
N GLY A 258 14.33 -1.39 3.72
CA GLY A 258 13.59 -1.95 4.86
C GLY A 258 13.12 -0.90 5.87
N THR A 259 13.11 -1.24 7.16
CA THR A 259 12.52 -0.41 8.22
C THR A 259 13.54 -0.08 9.31
N ARG A 260 13.72 1.20 9.64
CA ARG A 260 14.67 1.68 10.68
C ARG A 260 13.95 2.43 11.79
N GLY A 261 14.23 2.05 13.03
CA GLY A 261 13.68 2.66 14.23
C GLY A 261 14.58 3.77 14.79
N TYR A 262 13.95 4.85 15.26
CA TYR A 262 14.59 6.03 15.80
C TYR A 262 13.94 6.49 17.09
N TRP A 263 14.75 6.78 18.11
CA TRP A 263 14.31 7.63 19.20
C TRP A 263 14.29 9.09 18.74
N THR A 264 13.22 9.79 19.07
CA THR A 264 13.01 11.20 18.70
C THR A 264 12.98 12.14 19.91
N ASP A 265 13.07 11.59 21.13
CA ASP A 265 13.10 12.34 22.38
C ASP A 265 13.88 11.61 23.50
N GLY A 266 14.37 12.39 24.46
CA GLY A 266 15.05 11.95 25.68
C GLY A 266 16.53 11.62 25.50
N LEU A 267 17.23 11.40 26.62
CA LEU A 267 18.63 10.97 26.64
C LEU A 267 18.72 9.48 26.27
N ARG A 268 19.43 9.16 25.19
CA ARG A 268 19.55 7.81 24.65
C ARG A 268 21.02 7.46 24.37
N TRP A 269 21.34 6.18 24.45
CA TRP A 269 22.59 5.66 23.92
C TRP A 269 22.52 5.62 22.39
N ASP A 270 23.43 6.31 21.72
CA ASP A 270 23.59 6.23 20.27
C ASP A 270 24.57 5.08 19.94
N PRO A 271 24.09 3.99 19.32
CA PRO A 271 24.93 2.84 19.00
C PRO A 271 25.86 3.09 17.80
N VAL A 272 25.60 4.12 16.99
CA VAL A 272 26.44 4.51 15.84
C VAL A 272 27.57 5.43 16.30
N GLN A 273 27.26 6.39 17.18
CA GLN A 273 28.25 7.35 17.71
C GLN A 273 28.94 6.87 19.00
N HIS A 274 28.50 5.75 19.59
CA HIS A 274 28.99 5.19 20.84
C HIS A 274 29.01 6.20 22.00
N ARG A 275 27.95 6.99 22.14
CA ARG A 275 27.81 7.97 23.23
C ARG A 275 26.35 8.21 23.62
N LEU A 276 26.14 8.68 24.84
CA LEU A 276 24.83 9.21 25.24
C LEU A 276 24.60 10.58 24.56
N ARG A 277 23.42 10.77 23.97
CA ARG A 277 22.95 12.08 23.50
C ARG A 277 21.45 12.21 23.61
N PHE A 278 20.98 13.45 23.71
CA PHE A 278 19.56 13.74 23.62
C PHE A 278 19.09 13.53 22.18
N ALA A 279 18.10 12.66 22.01
CA ALA A 279 17.35 12.54 20.77
C ALA A 279 16.42 13.72 20.62
N THR A 280 16.29 14.25 19.41
CA THR A 280 15.29 15.25 19.04
C THR A 280 14.64 14.85 17.72
N ALA A 281 13.55 15.52 17.33
CA ALA A 281 12.89 15.25 16.05
C ALA A 281 13.81 15.50 14.83
N THR A 282 14.76 16.44 14.92
CA THR A 282 15.72 16.75 13.85
C THR A 282 17.04 15.98 13.98
N HIS A 283 17.40 15.56 15.20
CA HIS A 283 18.61 14.78 15.46
C HIS A 283 18.24 13.50 16.23
N PRO A 284 17.48 12.58 15.62
CA PRO A 284 17.05 11.37 16.28
C PRO A 284 18.22 10.45 16.58
N VAL A 285 18.05 9.55 17.54
CA VAL A 285 19.04 8.51 17.89
C VAL A 285 18.64 7.18 17.27
N PRO A 286 19.51 6.53 16.46
CA PRO A 286 19.30 5.18 15.96
C PRO A 286 18.91 4.21 17.07
N PHE A 287 17.88 3.39 16.84
CA PHE A 287 17.43 2.37 17.79
C PHE A 287 17.67 0.94 17.31
N ALA A 288 17.05 0.55 16.20
CA ALA A 288 17.10 -0.81 15.68
C ALA A 288 16.57 -0.88 14.25
N GLY A 289 16.61 -2.05 13.62
CA GLY A 289 16.02 -2.29 12.30
C GLY A 289 17.04 -2.37 11.17
N GLY A 290 16.55 -2.51 9.94
CA GLY A 290 17.37 -2.69 8.74
C GLY A 290 16.58 -3.23 7.56
N ALA A 291 17.31 -3.71 6.55
CA ALA A 291 16.74 -4.32 5.37
C ALA A 291 16.28 -5.75 5.66
N SER A 292 15.20 -6.18 5.02
CA SER A 292 14.90 -7.60 4.87
C SER A 292 15.77 -8.21 3.76
N PRO A 293 16.14 -9.50 3.82
CA PRO A 293 16.88 -10.15 2.76
C PRO A 293 16.13 -10.06 1.43
N LYS A 294 16.86 -9.86 0.32
CA LYS A 294 16.25 -9.77 -1.01
C LYS A 294 15.38 -10.97 -1.39
N PRO A 295 15.69 -12.23 -1.06
CA PRO A 295 14.79 -13.34 -1.35
C PRO A 295 13.43 -13.23 -0.67
N ASP A 296 13.33 -12.49 0.44
CA ASP A 296 12.14 -12.37 1.28
C ASP A 296 11.36 -11.09 0.94
N MET A 297 12.06 -10.00 0.63
CA MET A 297 11.54 -8.73 0.13
C MET A 297 12.28 -8.29 -1.14
N PRO A 298 11.97 -8.87 -2.31
CA PRO A 298 12.73 -8.63 -3.54
C PRO A 298 12.80 -7.19 -4.08
N THR A 299 11.85 -6.29 -3.81
CA THR A 299 11.98 -4.85 -4.15
C THR A 299 12.78 -4.07 -3.10
N ALA A 300 12.98 -4.67 -1.92
CA ALA A 300 13.53 -4.02 -0.72
C ALA A 300 12.76 -2.77 -0.27
N PHE A 301 11.56 -2.55 -0.79
CA PHE A 301 10.76 -1.36 -0.56
C PHE A 301 9.68 -1.65 0.48
N SER A 302 9.92 -1.20 1.71
CA SER A 302 8.96 -1.30 2.78
C SER A 302 7.97 -0.14 2.70
N HIS A 303 6.66 -0.42 2.67
CA HIS A 303 5.62 0.61 2.62
C HIS A 303 5.29 1.16 4.01
N ASN A 304 4.68 0.32 4.86
CA ASN A 304 4.36 0.66 6.25
C ASN A 304 4.85 -0.45 7.22
N SER A 305 4.84 -0.15 8.52
CA SER A 305 5.41 -1.02 9.54
C SER A 305 4.64 -1.03 10.86
N PHE A 306 4.81 -2.09 11.64
CA PHE A 306 4.24 -2.21 12.97
C PHE A 306 5.17 -3.00 13.90
N ARG A 307 5.44 -2.43 15.08
CA ARG A 307 6.15 -3.12 16.16
C ARG A 307 5.23 -3.33 17.36
N PRO A 308 4.83 -4.58 17.68
CA PRO A 308 4.03 -4.87 18.86
C PRO A 308 4.86 -4.76 20.13
N VAL A 309 4.59 -3.71 20.91
CA VAL A 309 5.32 -3.41 22.15
C VAL A 309 4.43 -2.62 23.11
N GLY A 310 4.73 -2.64 24.41
CA GLY A 310 3.99 -1.84 25.39
C GLY A 310 2.49 -2.17 25.35
N SER A 311 1.65 -1.14 25.19
CA SER A 311 0.20 -1.30 25.13
C SER A 311 -0.29 -2.07 23.90
N THR A 312 0.45 -2.10 22.79
CA THR A 312 0.08 -2.80 21.55
C THR A 312 0.68 -4.21 21.46
N LEU A 313 1.36 -4.69 22.52
CA LEU A 313 1.97 -6.02 22.52
C LEU A 313 0.95 -7.14 22.27
N HIS A 314 -0.27 -6.99 22.78
CA HIS A 314 -1.35 -7.96 22.62
C HIS A 314 -1.90 -8.05 21.19
N ASP A 315 -1.71 -7.00 20.38
CA ASP A 315 -2.18 -6.94 19.00
C ASP A 315 -1.27 -7.73 18.05
N GLY A 316 0.02 -7.90 18.36
CA GLY A 316 0.96 -8.62 17.50
C GLY A 316 1.11 -10.12 17.79
N PRO A 317 2.12 -10.77 17.20
CA PRO A 317 2.40 -12.18 17.41
C PRO A 317 2.61 -12.55 18.88
N ILE A 318 2.25 -13.78 19.27
CA ILE A 318 2.39 -14.26 20.64
C ILE A 318 3.89 -14.34 20.99
N PRO A 319 4.35 -13.65 22.06
CA PRO A 319 5.74 -13.71 22.44
C PRO A 319 6.17 -15.13 22.82
N SER A 320 7.38 -15.51 22.40
CA SER A 320 8.00 -16.79 22.73
C SER A 320 9.43 -16.58 23.23
N ARG A 321 10.11 -17.66 23.62
CA ARG A 321 11.55 -17.58 23.97
C ARG A 321 12.40 -17.18 22.75
N GLN A 322 12.01 -17.62 21.56
CA GLN A 322 12.69 -17.32 20.31
C GLN A 322 12.39 -15.89 19.84
N THR A 323 11.16 -15.42 20.06
CA THR A 323 10.65 -14.09 19.67
C THR A 323 10.06 -13.36 20.89
N PRO A 324 10.91 -12.83 21.79
CA PRO A 324 10.44 -12.16 23.00
C PRO A 324 9.64 -10.88 22.72
N PRO A 325 8.92 -10.31 23.70
CA PRO A 325 8.14 -9.08 23.52
C PRO A 325 8.94 -7.94 22.87
N GLY A 326 8.35 -7.27 21.88
CA GLY A 326 8.98 -6.14 21.19
C GLY A 326 10.21 -6.48 20.34
N SER A 327 10.46 -7.76 20.05
CA SER A 327 11.60 -8.22 19.23
C SER A 327 11.28 -8.43 17.74
N LEU A 328 10.04 -8.17 17.34
CA LEU A 328 9.58 -8.32 15.96
C LEU A 328 9.14 -6.97 15.40
N VAL A 329 9.36 -6.78 14.10
CA VAL A 329 8.74 -5.73 13.30
C VAL A 329 8.06 -6.38 12.09
N LEU A 330 6.81 -6.00 11.86
CA LEU A 330 6.05 -6.39 10.68
C LEU A 330 6.20 -5.26 9.66
N ALA A 331 6.43 -5.60 8.41
CA ALA A 331 6.58 -4.64 7.32
C ALA A 331 5.97 -5.19 6.03
N THR A 332 5.41 -4.32 5.21
CA THR A 332 4.87 -4.68 3.90
C THR A 332 5.84 -4.34 2.79
N GLU A 333 5.98 -5.24 1.83
CA GLU A 333 6.69 -4.99 0.59
C GLU A 333 5.72 -4.43 -0.44
N GLU A 334 5.85 -3.16 -0.77
CA GLU A 334 5.16 -2.65 -1.94
C GLU A 334 5.99 -2.95 -3.20
N ALA A 335 5.32 -3.55 -4.17
CA ALA A 335 5.92 -4.08 -5.37
C ALA A 335 5.00 -3.91 -6.58
N PHE A 336 5.32 -2.92 -7.40
CA PHE A 336 4.65 -2.60 -8.65
C PHE A 336 5.02 -3.53 -9.82
N SER A 337 5.09 -4.83 -9.58
CA SER A 337 5.54 -5.85 -10.54
C SER A 337 4.54 -6.98 -10.77
N GLN A 338 4.81 -7.86 -11.75
CA GLN A 338 3.77 -8.62 -12.45
C GLN A 338 3.24 -9.89 -11.76
N THR A 339 3.86 -10.42 -10.69
CA THR A 339 3.44 -11.70 -10.08
C THR A 339 3.27 -11.64 -8.57
N CYS A 340 2.38 -12.46 -8.03
CA CYS A 340 2.16 -12.59 -6.57
C CYS A 340 3.19 -13.52 -5.91
N GLN A 341 3.87 -14.37 -6.68
CA GLN A 341 4.68 -15.47 -6.16
C GLN A 341 5.84 -14.98 -5.31
N ASP A 342 6.48 -13.89 -5.74
CA ASP A 342 7.70 -13.39 -5.14
C ASP A 342 7.61 -11.95 -4.64
N LYS A 343 6.46 -11.30 -4.72
CA LYS A 343 6.34 -9.85 -4.52
C LYS A 343 5.07 -9.52 -3.77
N GLY A 344 5.04 -8.33 -3.15
CA GLY A 344 3.86 -7.90 -2.41
C GLY A 344 3.69 -8.71 -1.15
N ARG A 345 4.74 -8.84 -0.35
CA ARG A 345 4.76 -9.72 0.82
C ARG A 345 4.57 -8.95 2.11
N LEU A 346 3.86 -9.54 3.07
CA LEU A 346 4.01 -9.22 4.48
C LEU A 346 5.25 -9.95 5.00
N VAL A 347 6.20 -9.22 5.59
CA VAL A 347 7.44 -9.76 6.15
C VAL A 347 7.51 -9.45 7.64
N ILE A 348 7.69 -10.49 8.44
CA ILE A 348 7.92 -10.39 9.89
C ILE A 348 9.40 -10.61 10.14
N SER A 349 10.09 -9.59 10.64
CA SER A 349 11.55 -9.62 10.85
C SER A 349 11.90 -9.56 12.34
N SER A 350 13.00 -10.21 12.70
CA SER A 350 13.57 -10.11 14.05
C SER A 350 14.45 -8.88 14.18
N LEU A 351 14.26 -8.14 15.27
CA LEU A 351 15.13 -7.03 15.68
C LEU A 351 16.38 -7.50 16.43
N ARG A 352 16.50 -8.81 16.72
CA ARG A 352 17.66 -9.36 17.42
C ARG A 352 18.93 -9.03 16.63
N GLY A 353 19.93 -8.47 17.31
CA GLY A 353 21.21 -8.10 16.69
C GLY A 353 21.13 -6.86 15.78
N SER A 354 20.05 -6.09 15.81
CA SER A 354 19.92 -4.84 15.01
C SER A 354 20.14 -3.56 15.83
N HIS A 355 20.41 -3.69 17.12
CA HIS A 355 20.51 -2.58 18.06
C HIS A 355 21.88 -1.91 18.11
N ASP A 356 22.89 -2.49 17.46
CA ASP A 356 24.27 -2.04 17.53
C ASP A 356 24.63 -1.02 16.45
N GLY A 357 23.65 -0.58 15.65
CA GLY A 357 23.82 0.45 14.63
C GLY A 357 24.29 -0.06 13.27
N ASP A 358 24.28 -1.38 13.03
CA ASP A 358 24.85 -2.00 11.84
C ASP A 358 24.18 -1.54 10.54
N SER A 359 22.85 -1.41 10.54
CA SER A 359 22.12 -0.87 9.39
C SER A 359 22.65 0.51 8.96
N TRP A 360 22.94 1.41 9.91
CA TRP A 360 23.47 2.74 9.64
C TRP A 360 24.94 2.75 9.15
N ARG A 361 25.69 1.68 9.40
CA ARG A 361 27.07 1.51 8.93
C ARG A 361 27.17 0.67 7.65
N ALA A 362 26.07 0.04 7.24
CA ALA A 362 26.05 -0.87 6.12
C ALA A 362 26.37 -0.15 4.79
N THR A 363 27.07 -0.85 3.90
CA THR A 363 27.38 -0.41 2.54
C THR A 363 26.97 -1.47 1.53
N PRO A 364 26.96 -1.21 0.21
CA PRO A 364 26.66 -2.25 -0.77
C PRO A 364 27.65 -3.43 -0.70
N GLU A 365 28.89 -3.18 -0.28
CA GLU A 365 29.96 -4.19 -0.12
C GLU A 365 29.87 -4.93 1.22
N GLN A 366 29.29 -4.29 2.25
CA GLN A 366 29.08 -4.86 3.57
C GLN A 366 27.62 -4.61 4.00
N PRO A 367 26.67 -5.34 3.39
CA PRO A 367 25.26 -5.10 3.66
C PRO A 367 24.84 -5.67 5.01
N TYR A 368 23.82 -5.07 5.61
CA TYR A 368 23.16 -5.57 6.80
C TYR A 368 21.72 -5.97 6.49
N TYR A 369 21.33 -7.16 6.94
CA TYR A 369 19.97 -7.68 6.84
C TYR A 369 19.51 -8.20 8.19
N MET A 370 18.24 -7.96 8.51
CA MET A 370 17.58 -8.61 9.65
C MET A 370 17.21 -10.05 9.31
N ASP A 371 17.11 -10.89 10.33
CA ASP A 371 16.59 -12.25 10.16
C ASP A 371 15.08 -12.22 9.90
N THR A 372 14.64 -12.84 8.82
CA THR A 372 13.21 -13.04 8.54
C THR A 372 12.65 -14.20 9.37
N VAL A 373 11.54 -13.94 10.05
CA VAL A 373 10.83 -14.90 10.91
C VAL A 373 9.67 -15.55 10.17
N GLY A 374 8.91 -14.77 9.41
CA GLY A 374 7.79 -15.28 8.62
C GLY A 374 7.43 -14.36 7.47
N ILE A 375 6.79 -14.95 6.48
CA ILE A 375 6.37 -14.28 5.24
C ILE A 375 4.96 -14.71 4.93
N TRP A 376 4.15 -13.79 4.41
CA TRP A 376 2.85 -14.12 3.85
C TRP A 376 2.61 -13.30 2.58
N SER A 377 1.86 -13.87 1.63
CA SER A 377 1.39 -13.15 0.44
C SER A 377 0.07 -13.75 -0.05
N PRO A 378 -0.68 -13.04 -0.91
CA PRO A 378 -1.87 -13.60 -1.56
C PRO A 378 -1.57 -14.75 -2.53
N HIS A 379 -0.31 -15.09 -2.81
CA HIS A 379 0.02 -16.16 -3.75
C HIS A 379 -0.59 -17.51 -3.31
N ASP A 380 -1.29 -18.15 -4.25
CA ASP A 380 -1.95 -19.45 -4.06
C ASP A 380 -2.93 -19.50 -2.88
N GLN A 381 -3.44 -18.33 -2.46
CA GLN A 381 -4.45 -18.22 -1.40
C GLN A 381 -5.87 -18.22 -1.95
N ASP A 382 -6.83 -18.67 -1.13
CA ASP A 382 -8.25 -18.49 -1.45
C ASP A 382 -8.57 -17.02 -1.66
N GLY A 383 -9.44 -16.72 -2.61
CA GLY A 383 -9.72 -15.35 -2.99
C GLY A 383 -8.62 -14.68 -3.81
N THR A 384 -7.63 -15.39 -4.35
CA THR A 384 -6.65 -14.82 -5.30
C THR A 384 -7.20 -14.85 -6.72
N GLY A 385 -7.26 -13.68 -7.34
CA GLY A 385 -7.94 -13.48 -8.63
C GLY A 385 -6.99 -13.70 -9.80
N PRO A 386 -7.50 -13.78 -11.05
CA PRO A 386 -6.65 -13.71 -12.22
C PRO A 386 -5.78 -12.45 -12.11
N ILE A 387 -4.47 -12.62 -12.30
CA ILE A 387 -3.43 -11.62 -12.03
C ILE A 387 -3.19 -10.83 -13.33
N PRO A 388 -3.82 -9.65 -13.55
CA PRO A 388 -3.25 -8.72 -14.52
C PRO A 388 -1.86 -8.29 -14.06
N LYS A 389 -1.02 -7.87 -15.01
CA LYS A 389 0.30 -7.29 -14.70
C LYS A 389 0.12 -6.22 -13.62
N ASN A 390 0.80 -6.36 -12.47
CA ASN A 390 0.78 -5.47 -11.30
C ASN A 390 -0.32 -5.74 -10.24
N ALA A 391 -0.93 -6.93 -10.21
CA ALA A 391 -2.08 -7.18 -9.33
C ALA A 391 -1.78 -7.57 -7.88
N CYS A 392 -0.52 -7.77 -7.47
CA CYS A 392 -0.16 -8.30 -6.15
C CYS A 392 0.91 -7.46 -5.46
N SER A 393 0.58 -6.20 -5.21
CA SER A 393 1.39 -5.32 -4.39
C SER A 393 0.73 -5.16 -3.02
N ALA A 394 1.48 -5.37 -1.94
CA ALA A 394 1.00 -4.96 -0.62
C ALA A 394 1.03 -3.43 -0.56
N HIS A 395 0.09 -2.87 0.20
CA HIS A 395 0.04 -1.45 0.47
C HIS A 395 0.03 -1.25 1.98
N TYR A 396 -1.08 -0.76 2.53
CA TYR A 396 -1.24 -0.50 3.95
C TYR A 396 -1.75 -1.72 4.73
N PHE A 397 -1.38 -1.80 6.01
CA PHE A 397 -2.01 -2.69 6.98
C PHE A 397 -2.20 -2.05 8.35
N ASP A 398 -3.13 -2.63 9.10
CA ASP A 398 -3.34 -2.36 10.52
C ASP A 398 -3.43 -3.68 11.30
N VAL A 399 -3.18 -3.65 12.60
CA VAL A 399 -3.10 -4.86 13.44
C VAL A 399 -3.94 -4.70 14.70
N LYS A 400 -4.84 -5.67 14.91
CA LYS A 400 -5.65 -5.74 16.12
C LYS A 400 -5.83 -7.19 16.54
N ASP A 401 -5.64 -7.48 17.81
CA ASP A 401 -5.92 -8.80 18.41
C ASP A 401 -5.32 -9.97 17.59
N ARG A 402 -4.06 -9.83 17.16
CA ARG A 402 -3.27 -10.80 16.37
C ARG A 402 -3.71 -10.97 14.92
N VAL A 403 -4.62 -10.13 14.45
CA VAL A 403 -5.07 -10.13 13.06
C VAL A 403 -4.53 -8.90 12.35
N VAL A 404 -3.69 -9.14 11.36
CA VAL A 404 -3.31 -8.14 10.36
C VAL A 404 -4.46 -8.03 9.37
N VAL A 405 -5.04 -6.84 9.23
CA VAL A 405 -5.90 -6.49 8.09
C VAL A 405 -5.04 -5.72 7.09
N GLN A 406 -4.97 -6.18 5.85
CA GLN A 406 -4.01 -5.65 4.89
C GLN A 406 -4.60 -5.54 3.48
N SER A 407 -4.29 -4.41 2.84
CA SER A 407 -4.66 -4.13 1.47
C SER A 407 -3.61 -4.64 0.49
N TYR A 408 -4.10 -5.22 -0.60
CA TYR A 408 -3.30 -5.70 -1.72
C TYR A 408 -3.83 -5.18 -3.07
N TYR A 409 -4.28 -3.91 -3.13
CA TYR A 409 -4.90 -3.30 -4.30
C TYR A 409 -5.97 -4.21 -4.94
N MET A 410 -5.66 -4.74 -6.13
CA MET A 410 -6.53 -5.60 -6.93
C MET A 410 -6.78 -6.99 -6.32
N GLN A 411 -5.94 -7.45 -5.39
CA GLN A 411 -6.23 -8.64 -4.58
C GLN A 411 -7.11 -8.35 -3.37
N GLY A 412 -7.62 -7.14 -3.23
CA GLY A 412 -8.53 -6.74 -2.15
C GLY A 412 -7.86 -6.74 -0.78
N THR A 413 -8.68 -6.94 0.25
CA THR A 413 -8.27 -6.93 1.66
C THR A 413 -8.14 -8.34 2.22
N ARG A 414 -7.08 -8.58 2.97
CA ARG A 414 -6.74 -9.86 3.59
C ARG A 414 -6.75 -9.74 5.11
N PHE A 415 -7.26 -10.77 5.77
CA PHE A 415 -7.22 -10.90 7.23
C PHE A 415 -6.31 -12.08 7.56
N ILE A 416 -5.20 -11.78 8.21
CA ILE A 416 -4.08 -12.71 8.42
C ILE A 416 -3.86 -12.86 9.93
N ASP A 417 -4.03 -14.07 10.45
CA ASP A 417 -3.63 -14.40 11.81
C ASP A 417 -2.11 -14.50 11.89
N VAL A 418 -1.52 -13.68 12.76
CA VAL A 418 -0.08 -13.62 13.02
C VAL A 418 0.30 -14.16 14.41
N SER A 419 -0.60 -14.89 15.07
CA SER A 419 -0.37 -15.46 16.40
C SER A 419 0.93 -16.27 16.48
N ASP A 420 1.23 -17.10 15.47
CA ASP A 420 2.56 -17.68 15.24
C ASP A 420 3.28 -16.86 14.15
N PRO A 421 4.31 -16.07 14.50
CA PRO A 421 4.97 -15.20 13.54
C PRO A 421 5.71 -15.96 12.43
N ARG A 422 5.97 -17.26 12.60
CA ARG A 422 6.63 -18.08 11.58
C ARG A 422 5.67 -18.69 10.57
N ASN A 423 4.38 -18.71 10.92
CA ASN A 423 3.33 -19.30 10.10
C ASN A 423 2.11 -18.37 10.09
N PRO A 424 2.18 -17.19 9.44
CA PRO A 424 1.01 -16.34 9.25
C PRO A 424 -0.02 -17.00 8.33
N ARG A 425 -1.32 -16.79 8.56
CA ARG A 425 -2.39 -17.57 7.89
C ARG A 425 -3.59 -16.74 7.53
N GLN A 426 -4.16 -16.98 6.35
CA GLN A 426 -5.39 -16.31 5.95
C GLN A 426 -6.59 -16.86 6.74
N ILE A 427 -7.30 -16.00 7.46
CA ILE A 427 -8.54 -16.34 8.18
C ILE A 427 -9.80 -15.76 7.55
N ALA A 428 -9.66 -14.76 6.68
CA ALA A 428 -10.71 -14.23 5.82
C ALA A 428 -10.11 -13.41 4.67
N TYR A 429 -10.89 -13.18 3.62
CA TYR A 429 -10.58 -12.22 2.57
C TYR A 429 -11.84 -11.51 2.06
N TRP A 430 -11.67 -10.26 1.64
CA TRP A 430 -12.69 -9.44 0.98
C TRP A 430 -12.11 -8.83 -0.30
N ARG A 431 -12.56 -9.30 -1.46
CA ARG A 431 -12.09 -8.90 -2.78
C ARG A 431 -13.28 -8.81 -3.75
N PRO A 432 -14.11 -7.75 -3.64
CA PRO A 432 -15.16 -7.49 -4.60
C PRO A 432 -14.59 -7.37 -6.01
N GLU A 433 -15.43 -7.60 -7.02
CA GLU A 433 -15.03 -7.42 -8.40
C GLU A 433 -14.57 -5.97 -8.64
N GLY A 434 -13.40 -5.78 -9.25
CA GLY A 434 -12.84 -4.45 -9.46
C GLY A 434 -12.26 -3.80 -8.20
N ALA A 435 -12.01 -4.55 -7.13
CA ALA A 435 -11.39 -4.04 -5.91
C ALA A 435 -10.08 -3.29 -6.22
N GLN A 436 -9.88 -2.18 -5.53
CA GLN A 436 -8.63 -1.43 -5.48
C GLN A 436 -8.46 -0.96 -4.04
N SER A 437 -8.12 -1.90 -3.17
CA SER A 437 -8.00 -1.68 -1.73
C SER A 437 -6.71 -0.94 -1.42
N PHE A 438 -6.80 0.25 -0.83
CA PHE A 438 -5.64 1.08 -0.46
C PHE A 438 -5.32 0.91 1.02
N THR A 439 -6.23 1.29 1.90
CA THR A 439 -5.93 1.36 3.33
C THR A 439 -7.02 0.68 4.15
N PRO A 440 -6.68 -0.29 5.01
CA PRO A 440 -7.59 -0.80 6.00
C PRO A 440 -7.19 -0.35 7.42
N LYS A 441 -8.16 -0.04 8.29
CA LYS A 441 -7.91 0.22 9.72
C LYS A 441 -8.98 -0.44 10.58
N TRP A 442 -8.57 -0.96 11.73
CA TRP A 442 -9.48 -1.49 12.74
C TRP A 442 -10.10 -0.35 13.55
N TYR A 443 -11.42 -0.39 13.72
CA TYR A 443 -12.12 0.55 14.59
C TYR A 443 -13.33 -0.11 15.25
N LYS A 444 -13.34 -0.15 16.58
CA LYS A 444 -14.43 -0.69 17.42
C LYS A 444 -14.98 -2.05 16.97
N GLY A 445 -14.07 -2.97 16.57
CA GLY A 445 -14.42 -4.34 16.16
C GLY A 445 -14.83 -4.49 14.69
N PHE A 446 -14.72 -3.44 13.88
CA PHE A 446 -14.92 -3.46 12.44
C PHE A 446 -13.62 -3.13 11.71
N ALA A 447 -13.46 -3.64 10.50
CA ALA A 447 -12.42 -3.22 9.59
C ALA A 447 -13.01 -2.23 8.59
N PHE A 448 -12.56 -0.99 8.63
CA PHE A 448 -12.88 0.02 7.62
C PHE A 448 -11.84 -0.09 6.52
N VAL A 449 -12.26 -0.05 5.27
CA VAL A 449 -11.39 -0.22 4.10
C VAL A 449 -11.67 0.90 3.11
N ALA A 450 -10.68 1.76 2.87
CA ALA A 450 -10.68 2.66 1.74
C ALA A 450 -10.37 1.86 0.48
N ASP A 451 -11.40 1.58 -0.32
CA ASP A 451 -11.25 1.06 -1.67
C ASP A 451 -11.43 2.21 -2.66
N TRP A 452 -10.48 2.38 -3.56
CA TRP A 452 -10.47 3.53 -4.46
C TRP A 452 -11.64 3.49 -5.46
N THR A 453 -12.07 2.30 -5.90
CA THR A 453 -13.17 2.13 -6.86
C THR A 453 -14.53 2.12 -6.18
N HIS A 454 -14.64 1.47 -5.03
CA HIS A 454 -15.90 1.26 -4.32
C HIS A 454 -16.15 2.28 -3.20
N GLY A 455 -15.16 3.10 -2.86
CA GLY A 455 -15.18 3.93 -1.68
C GLY A 455 -14.99 3.14 -0.39
N MET A 456 -15.29 3.78 0.74
CA MET A 456 -15.14 3.23 2.08
C MET A 456 -16.13 2.09 2.33
N GLN A 457 -15.59 0.92 2.67
CA GLN A 457 -16.33 -0.29 3.01
C GLN A 457 -16.10 -0.65 4.48
N ILE A 458 -17.19 -0.94 5.21
CA ILE A 458 -17.14 -1.35 6.60
C ILE A 458 -17.39 -2.84 6.67
N LEU A 459 -16.39 -3.58 7.10
CA LEU A 459 -16.36 -5.04 7.14
C LEU A 459 -16.41 -5.53 8.59
N GLN A 460 -16.99 -6.71 8.77
CA GLN A 460 -17.00 -7.42 10.04
C GLN A 460 -16.59 -8.88 9.83
N LEU A 461 -15.65 -9.35 10.66
CA LEU A 461 -15.35 -10.77 10.76
C LEU A 461 -16.54 -11.52 11.38
N THR A 462 -16.89 -12.66 10.82
CA THR A 462 -17.92 -13.54 11.37
C THR A 462 -17.30 -14.46 12.45
N PRO A 463 -18.11 -15.13 13.29
CA PRO A 463 -17.59 -16.10 14.26
C PRO A 463 -16.75 -17.23 13.63
N GLY A 464 -16.91 -17.48 12.32
CA GLY A 464 -16.09 -18.44 11.57
C GLY A 464 -14.61 -18.05 11.53
N ALA A 465 -14.28 -16.76 11.52
CA ALA A 465 -12.90 -16.27 11.57
C ALA A 465 -12.21 -16.67 12.89
N SER A 466 -12.88 -16.41 14.02
CA SER A 466 -12.36 -16.79 15.35
C SER A 466 -12.25 -18.31 15.50
N THR A 467 -13.16 -19.07 14.88
CA THR A 467 -13.08 -20.54 14.83
C THR A 467 -11.86 -21.00 14.03
N ALA A 468 -11.59 -20.39 12.87
CA ALA A 468 -10.40 -20.69 12.06
C ALA A 468 -9.09 -20.37 12.80
N MET A 469 -9.02 -19.23 13.50
CA MET A 469 -7.88 -18.88 14.35
C MET A 469 -7.65 -19.92 15.46
N ALA A 470 -8.71 -20.28 16.20
CA ALA A 470 -8.62 -21.23 17.31
C ALA A 470 -8.22 -22.64 16.85
N ALA A 471 -8.72 -23.05 15.68
CA ALA A 471 -8.37 -24.33 15.07
C ALA A 471 -6.97 -24.34 14.43
N GLN A 472 -6.34 -23.16 14.30
CA GLN A 472 -5.17 -23.01 13.44
C GLN A 472 -5.50 -23.63 12.07
N GLU A 473 -6.54 -23.13 11.40
CA GLU A 473 -6.96 -23.52 10.06
C GLU A 473 -6.88 -22.31 9.12
N GLU A 474 -6.35 -22.54 7.91
CA GLU A 474 -6.35 -21.51 6.87
C GLU A 474 -7.68 -21.61 6.12
N VAL A 475 -8.25 -20.48 5.71
CA VAL A 475 -9.40 -20.49 4.81
C VAL A 475 -8.92 -20.95 3.44
N VAL A 476 -9.11 -22.24 3.18
CA VAL A 476 -8.86 -22.89 1.89
C VAL A 476 -10.17 -23.16 1.14
N LEU A 477 -10.11 -23.07 -0.19
CA LEU A 477 -11.17 -23.50 -1.10
C LEU A 477 -11.59 -24.96 -0.79
N ARG A 478 -12.80 -25.17 -0.25
CA ARG A 478 -13.46 -26.48 -0.30
C ARG A 478 -14.29 -26.57 -1.58
N LEU A 479 -13.64 -26.88 -2.70
CA LEU A 479 -14.36 -27.32 -3.89
C LEU A 479 -14.89 -28.74 -3.63
N SER A 480 -16.17 -28.88 -3.29
CA SER A 480 -16.81 -30.20 -3.23
C SER A 480 -16.76 -30.87 -4.61
N PRO A 481 -16.20 -32.09 -4.74
CA PRO A 481 -16.28 -32.82 -6.01
C PRO A 481 -17.74 -33.16 -6.31
N GLY A 482 -18.25 -32.72 -7.46
CA GLY A 482 -19.48 -33.31 -8.03
C GLY A 482 -20.74 -32.43 -8.13
N GLN A 483 -20.67 -31.11 -7.97
CA GLN A 483 -21.80 -30.23 -8.34
C GLN A 483 -21.43 -29.26 -9.46
N ALA A 484 -20.88 -29.79 -10.55
CA ALA A 484 -20.94 -29.14 -11.85
C ALA A 484 -22.29 -29.49 -12.49
N LYS A 485 -23.31 -28.64 -12.29
CA LYS A 485 -24.39 -28.51 -13.28
C LYS A 485 -24.08 -27.32 -14.17
N PRO A 486 -24.23 -27.46 -15.50
CA PRO A 486 -24.04 -26.34 -16.41
C PRO A 486 -25.18 -25.34 -16.17
N VAL A 487 -24.83 -24.15 -15.70
CA VAL A 487 -25.75 -23.02 -15.70
C VAL A 487 -25.45 -22.25 -16.98
N VAL A 488 -26.41 -22.28 -17.89
CA VAL A 488 -26.49 -21.34 -19.02
C VAL A 488 -26.36 -19.93 -18.45
N ALA A 489 -25.43 -19.14 -18.99
CA ALA A 489 -25.28 -17.73 -18.67
C ALA A 489 -26.66 -17.09 -18.51
N ALA A 490 -26.97 -16.64 -17.29
CA ALA A 490 -28.04 -15.67 -17.15
C ALA A 490 -27.61 -14.49 -18.01
N ARG A 491 -28.43 -14.16 -19.01
CA ARG A 491 -28.26 -12.93 -19.78
C ARG A 491 -28.14 -11.80 -18.75
N ASP A 492 -26.99 -11.13 -18.74
CA ASP A 492 -26.74 -9.91 -17.97
C ASP A 492 -27.83 -8.90 -18.33
N GLY A 493 -28.83 -8.80 -17.47
CA GLY A 493 -29.82 -7.74 -17.43
C GLY A 493 -29.57 -6.89 -16.18
N ASP A 494 -29.28 -5.62 -16.40
CA ASP A 494 -29.45 -4.50 -15.45
C ASP A 494 -28.55 -4.38 -14.21
N ARG A 495 -27.29 -4.83 -14.26
CA ARG A 495 -26.27 -4.26 -13.35
C ARG A 495 -25.25 -3.45 -14.14
N PRO A 496 -25.15 -2.13 -13.95
CA PRO A 496 -24.07 -1.37 -14.55
C PRO A 496 -22.74 -1.92 -14.03
N ARG A 497 -21.89 -2.43 -14.92
CA ARG A 497 -20.49 -2.74 -14.60
C ARG A 497 -19.87 -1.44 -14.10
N VAL A 498 -19.42 -1.42 -12.84
CA VAL A 498 -18.67 -0.28 -12.32
C VAL A 498 -17.39 -0.20 -13.15
N PRO A 499 -17.13 0.90 -13.88
CA PRO A 499 -15.92 1.01 -14.67
C PRO A 499 -14.73 1.00 -13.72
N VAL A 500 -13.93 -0.07 -13.75
CA VAL A 500 -12.64 -0.11 -13.04
C VAL A 500 -11.77 0.96 -13.69
N ARG A 501 -11.45 2.03 -12.96
CA ARG A 501 -10.43 2.98 -13.41
C ARG A 501 -9.09 2.25 -13.31
N PRO A 502 -8.32 2.09 -14.40
CA PRO A 502 -7.03 1.42 -14.30
C PRO A 502 -6.05 2.31 -13.53
N VAL A 503 -5.33 1.73 -12.57
CA VAL A 503 -4.12 2.37 -12.03
C VAL A 503 -3.05 2.34 -13.10
N VAL A 504 -2.55 3.51 -13.47
CA VAL A 504 -1.49 3.68 -14.46
C VAL A 504 -0.24 4.27 -13.80
N PRO A 505 0.97 3.97 -14.31
CA PRO A 505 2.17 4.64 -13.83
C PRO A 505 2.12 6.15 -14.11
N ASP A 506 2.59 6.97 -13.17
CA ASP A 506 2.88 8.37 -13.45
C ASP A 506 3.93 8.49 -14.60
N PRO A 507 3.77 9.46 -15.53
CA PRO A 507 4.70 9.63 -16.65
C PRO A 507 6.15 9.92 -16.27
N VAL A 508 6.39 10.43 -15.07
CA VAL A 508 7.71 10.80 -14.55
C VAL A 508 8.17 9.78 -13.52
N TRP A 509 7.31 9.39 -12.58
CA TRP A 509 7.65 8.56 -11.42
C TRP A 509 7.26 7.09 -11.57
N GLY A 510 6.66 6.71 -12.70
CA GLY A 510 6.27 5.35 -12.96
C GLY A 510 5.22 4.87 -11.96
N MET A 511 5.28 3.59 -11.60
CA MET A 511 4.37 3.06 -10.59
C MET A 511 4.73 3.47 -9.16
N ALA A 512 5.83 4.20 -8.91
CA ALA A 512 6.15 4.69 -7.55
C ALA A 512 5.19 5.79 -7.07
N CYS A 513 4.45 6.40 -8.00
CA CYS A 513 3.29 7.25 -7.73
C CYS A 513 2.22 6.82 -8.73
N PRO A 514 1.46 5.74 -8.46
CA PRO A 514 0.41 5.31 -9.37
C PRO A 514 -0.57 6.47 -9.60
N MET A 515 -1.31 6.53 -10.71
CA MET A 515 -2.33 7.56 -10.92
C MET A 515 -3.61 6.95 -11.47
N ALA A 516 -4.69 7.70 -11.30
CA ALA A 516 -5.97 7.40 -11.93
C ALA A 516 -5.88 7.48 -13.47
N GLY A 517 -5.94 6.34 -14.15
CA GLY A 517 -6.17 6.30 -15.58
C GLY A 517 -7.62 6.66 -15.91
N ARG A 518 -7.85 7.45 -16.98
CA ARG A 518 -9.21 7.73 -17.46
C ARG A 518 -9.80 6.47 -18.14
N PRO A 519 -11.13 6.25 -18.09
CA PRO A 519 -11.77 5.20 -18.87
C PRO A 519 -11.49 5.40 -20.37
N CYS A 520 -10.93 4.40 -21.04
CA CYS A 520 -10.52 4.51 -22.44
C CYS A 520 -11.63 4.03 -23.39
N GLU A 521 -11.95 4.82 -24.40
CA GLU A 521 -12.83 4.41 -25.50
C GLU A 521 -12.08 3.47 -26.47
N PRO A 522 -12.74 2.46 -27.05
CA PRO A 522 -12.12 1.55 -28.02
C PRO A 522 -11.53 2.31 -29.22
N GLY A 523 -10.22 2.13 -29.48
CA GLY A 523 -9.51 2.75 -30.62
C GLY A 523 -8.65 3.97 -30.27
N SER A 524 -8.53 4.31 -28.99
CA SER A 524 -7.61 5.36 -28.52
C SER A 524 -6.15 4.90 -28.59
N LEU A 525 -5.29 5.72 -29.23
CA LEU A 525 -3.84 5.49 -29.37
C LEU A 525 -3.04 5.83 -28.08
N SER A 526 -3.72 6.31 -27.04
CA SER A 526 -3.18 6.70 -25.73
C SER A 526 -4.32 6.77 -24.71
N CYS A 527 -4.11 6.20 -23.52
CA CYS A 527 -4.89 6.52 -22.31
C CYS A 527 -4.16 7.53 -21.40
N CYS A 528 -3.09 8.14 -21.93
CA CYS A 528 -2.29 9.21 -21.33
C CYS A 528 -2.76 10.58 -21.82
#